data_AF-A0AAP6VPQ5-F1
#
_entry.id   AF-A0AAP6VPQ5-F1
#
_cell.length_a   1.000
_cell.length_b   1.000
_cell.length_c   1.000
_cell.angle_alpha   90.00
_cell.angle_beta   90.00
_cell.angle_gamma   90.00
#
_symmetry.space_group_name_H-M   'P 1'
#
loop_
_entity.id
_entity.type
_entity.pdbx_description
1 polymer ?
#
loop_
_entity_poly.entity_id
_entity_poly.type
_entity_poly.pdbx_seq_one_letter_code
_entity_poly.pdbx_strand_id
1 'polypeptide(L)'
;MQQERTQLQREQAHNLVMRRRKAILKGFKYDLTDENEYNVHANMVIGMGDNYMLREFSRFMVDEHNKNVLRFLLYYFNNCPLAESVFPDEDYKIHKNILLVGEPGTGKTMLMQVFADYLQATNNDNQFTSISMTQLMNYQKVFGHIDKYTYNELKGASRQEAFDGVNPYNICLNDLGIATEQQKSFGTQLTQVTDEFLFARYEIYQQYGKRYHITSNLTVKDFKKRFEARLVDRFKSFNVIELHGGSRRR
;
A
#
# COMPACT_ATOMS: atom_id res chain seq x y z
N MET A 1 -31.82 -13.05 -36.83
CA MET A 1 -31.07 -14.11 -36.13
C MET A 1 -29.55 -13.90 -36.03
N GLN A 2 -28.76 -13.94 -37.13
CA GLN A 2 -27.29 -13.84 -37.01
C GLN A 2 -26.81 -12.42 -36.66
N GLN A 3 -27.44 -11.38 -37.23
CA GLN A 3 -27.17 -9.97 -36.91
C GLN A 3 -27.57 -9.61 -35.46
N GLU A 4 -28.71 -10.09 -34.98
CA GLU A 4 -29.14 -9.91 -33.57
C GLU A 4 -28.17 -10.57 -32.59
N ARG A 5 -27.65 -11.76 -32.90
CA ARG A 5 -26.63 -12.42 -32.06
C ARG A 5 -25.34 -11.61 -31.97
N THR A 6 -24.88 -11.03 -33.09
CA THR A 6 -23.65 -10.21 -33.12
C THR A 6 -23.84 -8.89 -32.36
N GLN A 7 -25.03 -8.30 -32.44
CA GLN A 7 -25.38 -7.08 -31.70
C GLN A 7 -25.45 -7.34 -30.19
N LEU A 8 -26.08 -8.44 -29.77
CA LEU A 8 -26.16 -8.86 -28.36
C LEU A 8 -24.77 -9.13 -27.78
N GLN A 9 -23.86 -9.76 -28.53
CA GLN A 9 -22.47 -10.02 -28.10
C GLN A 9 -21.65 -8.72 -27.95
N ARG A 10 -21.82 -7.76 -28.86
CA ARG A 10 -21.14 -6.45 -28.76
C ARG A 10 -21.63 -5.64 -27.57
N GLU A 11 -22.93 -5.69 -27.29
CA GLU A 11 -23.54 -5.00 -26.17
C GLU A 11 -23.16 -5.64 -24.82
N GLN A 12 -23.09 -6.97 -24.76
CA GLN A 12 -22.54 -7.69 -23.60
C GLN A 12 -21.06 -7.38 -23.35
N ALA A 13 -20.23 -7.34 -24.40
CA ALA A 13 -18.82 -6.96 -24.29
C ALA A 13 -18.66 -5.51 -23.82
N HIS A 14 -19.43 -4.58 -24.39
CA HIS A 14 -19.44 -3.18 -23.95
C HIS A 14 -19.88 -3.04 -22.49
N ASN A 15 -20.94 -3.74 -22.09
CA ASN A 15 -21.43 -3.76 -20.71
C ASN A 15 -20.41 -4.37 -19.74
N LEU A 16 -19.65 -5.40 -20.14
CA LEU A 16 -18.59 -5.98 -19.32
C LEU A 16 -17.43 -4.99 -19.12
N VAL A 17 -17.00 -4.31 -20.20
CA VAL A 17 -15.98 -3.26 -20.13
C VAL A 17 -16.46 -2.09 -19.26
N MET A 18 -17.73 -1.67 -19.41
CA MET A 18 -18.31 -0.58 -18.62
C MET A 18 -18.53 -0.96 -17.15
N ARG A 19 -18.88 -2.23 -16.84
CA ARG A 19 -18.94 -2.73 -15.47
C ARG A 19 -17.56 -2.74 -14.81
N ARG A 20 -16.52 -3.20 -15.51
CA ARG A 20 -15.12 -3.09 -15.02
C ARG A 20 -14.70 -1.64 -14.83
N ARG A 21 -15.02 -0.76 -15.79
CA ARG A 21 -14.74 0.67 -15.71
C ARG A 21 -15.45 1.33 -14.52
N LYS A 22 -16.72 1.02 -14.27
CA LYS A 22 -17.49 1.50 -13.11
C LYS A 22 -16.98 0.91 -11.79
N ALA A 23 -16.49 -0.33 -11.76
CA ALA A 23 -15.85 -0.90 -10.58
C ALA A 23 -14.51 -0.20 -10.26
N ILE A 24 -13.76 0.21 -11.29
CA ILE A 24 -12.51 0.98 -11.17
C ILE A 24 -12.78 2.45 -10.80
N LEU A 25 -13.92 3.02 -11.23
CA LEU A 25 -14.29 4.44 -11.05
C LEU A 25 -15.32 4.71 -9.95
N LYS A 26 -15.74 3.71 -9.16
CA LYS A 26 -16.36 3.95 -7.84
C LYS A 26 -15.24 4.56 -6.97
N GLY A 27 -14.90 5.83 -7.06
CA GLY A 27 -15.80 6.98 -7.02
C GLY A 27 -15.78 7.44 -5.58
N PHE A 28 -14.69 8.13 -5.23
CA PHE A 28 -14.56 9.08 -4.13
C PHE A 28 -15.70 9.06 -3.11
N LYS A 29 -15.54 8.31 -2.01
CA LYS A 29 -16.54 8.37 -0.93
C LYS A 29 -16.66 9.79 -0.35
N TYR A 30 -15.57 10.56 -0.43
CA TYR A 30 -15.40 11.90 0.12
C TYR A 30 -14.80 12.81 -0.96
N ASP A 31 -15.31 14.03 -1.12
CA ASP A 31 -14.76 15.03 -2.05
C ASP A 31 -13.73 15.90 -1.34
N LEU A 32 -12.50 15.42 -1.27
CA LEU A 32 -11.40 16.18 -0.65
C LEU A 32 -10.93 17.39 -1.48
N THR A 33 -11.60 17.72 -2.59
CA THR A 33 -11.40 19.02 -3.24
C THR A 33 -12.14 20.15 -2.51
N ASP A 34 -13.17 19.81 -1.73
CA ASP A 34 -13.79 20.71 -0.76
C ASP A 34 -12.87 20.87 0.47
N GLU A 35 -12.61 22.12 0.85
CA GLU A 35 -11.68 22.44 1.93
C GLU A 35 -12.24 22.03 3.31
N ASN A 36 -13.56 22.10 3.52
CA ASN A 36 -14.15 21.70 4.80
C ASN A 36 -14.07 20.18 4.97
N GLU A 37 -14.38 19.42 3.92
CA GLU A 37 -14.26 17.97 3.92
C GLU A 37 -12.80 17.54 4.11
N TYR A 38 -11.87 18.17 3.38
CA TYR A 38 -10.44 17.96 3.61
C TYR A 38 -10.04 18.19 5.07
N ASN A 39 -10.48 19.29 5.68
CA ASN A 39 -10.13 19.63 7.06
C ASN A 39 -10.69 18.62 8.07
N VAL A 40 -11.91 18.11 7.86
CA VAL A 40 -12.47 17.04 8.70
C VAL A 40 -11.58 15.80 8.67
N HIS A 41 -11.22 15.35 7.47
CA HIS A 41 -10.41 14.14 7.30
C HIS A 41 -8.94 14.34 7.75
N ALA A 42 -8.37 15.51 7.55
CA ALA A 42 -7.05 15.86 8.06
C ALA A 42 -7.03 15.84 9.59
N ASN A 43 -8.06 16.39 10.24
CA ASN A 43 -8.20 16.35 11.70
C ASN A 43 -8.38 14.91 12.22
N MET A 44 -9.10 14.05 11.49
CA MET A 44 -9.20 12.62 11.85
C MET A 44 -7.83 11.93 11.82
N VAL A 45 -7.04 12.16 10.77
CA VAL A 45 -5.67 11.61 10.63
C VAL A 45 -4.78 12.10 11.77
N ILE A 46 -4.81 13.39 12.09
CA ILE A 46 -4.03 13.96 13.20
C ILE A 46 -4.47 13.37 14.54
N GLY A 47 -5.78 13.29 14.80
CA GLY A 47 -6.32 12.71 16.03
C GLY A 47 -5.96 11.23 16.22
N MET A 48 -5.92 10.46 15.14
CA MET A 48 -5.40 9.08 15.17
C MET A 48 -3.89 9.05 15.47
N GLY A 49 -3.11 9.95 14.87
CA GLY A 49 -1.70 10.14 15.23
C GLY A 49 -1.52 10.44 16.71
N ASP A 50 -2.31 11.36 17.26
CA ASP A 50 -2.28 11.71 18.69
C ASP A 50 -2.58 10.50 19.57
N ASN A 51 -3.55 9.65 19.22
CA ASN A 51 -3.86 8.41 19.94
C ASN A 51 -2.65 7.47 20.05
N TYR A 52 -1.83 7.36 19.02
CA TYR A 52 -0.58 6.59 19.06
C TYR A 52 0.46 7.23 19.99
N MET A 53 0.53 8.55 20.02
CA MET A 53 1.49 9.30 20.84
C MET A 53 1.08 9.40 22.32
N LEU A 54 -0.18 9.09 22.68
CA LEU A 54 -0.65 9.05 24.06
C LEU A 54 0.18 8.11 24.95
N ARG A 55 0.68 6.99 24.38
CA ARG A 55 1.52 6.03 25.11
C ARG A 55 2.83 6.64 25.60
N GLU A 56 3.32 7.67 24.90
CA GLU A 56 4.55 8.40 25.22
C GLU A 56 4.26 9.77 25.87
N PHE A 57 3.00 10.04 26.26
CA PHE A 57 2.54 11.34 26.76
C PHE A 57 2.97 12.51 25.85
N SER A 58 2.95 12.26 24.54
CA SER A 58 3.40 13.21 23.51
C SER A 58 2.26 13.51 22.52
N ARG A 59 2.53 14.37 21.55
CA ARG A 59 1.58 14.74 20.47
C ARG A 59 2.15 14.43 19.10
N PHE A 60 1.25 14.17 18.16
CA PHE A 60 1.60 13.99 16.76
C PHE A 60 1.89 15.35 16.13
N MET A 61 3.18 15.66 15.97
CA MET A 61 3.62 16.95 15.43
C MET A 61 3.61 16.95 13.91
N VAL A 62 2.81 17.85 13.33
CA VAL A 62 2.85 18.18 11.91
C VAL A 62 3.80 19.36 11.72
N ASP A 63 4.82 19.18 10.88
CA ASP A 63 5.85 20.18 10.60
C ASP A 63 6.17 20.25 9.10
N GLU A 64 7.16 21.05 8.75
CA GLU A 64 7.60 21.24 7.37
C GLU A 64 8.13 19.98 6.69
N HIS A 65 8.56 18.97 7.45
CA HIS A 65 9.08 17.72 6.89
C HIS A 65 8.00 16.69 6.57
N ASN A 66 6.83 16.76 7.23
CA ASN A 66 5.76 15.78 7.05
C ASN A 66 4.43 16.34 6.52
N LYS A 67 4.20 17.66 6.57
CA LYS A 67 2.91 18.27 6.16
C LYS A 67 2.49 17.90 4.74
N ASN A 68 3.43 17.94 3.79
CA ASN A 68 3.15 17.63 2.38
C ASN A 68 2.98 16.12 2.18
N VAL A 69 3.72 15.30 2.92
CA VAL A 69 3.57 13.84 2.89
C VAL A 69 2.19 13.43 3.42
N LEU A 70 1.75 14.02 4.54
CA LEU A 70 0.42 13.80 5.11
C LEU A 70 -0.68 14.23 4.15
N ARG A 71 -0.56 15.43 3.57
CA ARG A 71 -1.51 15.94 2.57
C ARG A 71 -1.59 15.03 1.35
N PHE A 72 -0.43 14.63 0.81
CA PHE A 72 -0.35 13.73 -0.33
C PHE A 72 -1.02 12.39 -0.04
N LEU A 73 -0.71 11.76 1.09
CA LEU A 73 -1.27 10.45 1.45
C LEU A 73 -2.78 10.53 1.72
N LEU A 74 -3.24 11.61 2.35
CA LEU A 74 -4.67 11.83 2.56
C LEU A 74 -5.40 11.92 1.22
N TYR A 75 -4.91 12.70 0.26
CA TYR A 75 -5.49 12.71 -1.08
C TYR A 75 -5.36 11.34 -1.75
N TYR A 76 -4.16 10.76 -1.78
CA TYR A 76 -3.84 9.50 -2.44
C TYR A 76 -4.73 8.33 -2.00
N PHE A 77 -4.93 8.13 -0.70
CA PHE A 77 -5.74 7.02 -0.19
C PHE A 77 -7.25 7.26 -0.37
N ASN A 78 -7.69 8.50 -0.53
CA ASN A 78 -9.05 8.81 -0.95
C ASN A 78 -9.15 8.97 -2.49
N ASN A 79 -8.13 8.51 -3.22
CA ASN A 79 -7.97 8.57 -4.68
C ASN A 79 -7.92 10.00 -5.28
N CYS A 80 -7.85 11.06 -4.47
CA CYS A 80 -8.13 12.45 -4.88
C CYS A 80 -7.08 12.93 -5.90
N PRO A 81 -7.50 13.42 -7.10
CA PRO A 81 -6.59 13.90 -8.16
C PRO A 81 -5.57 14.94 -7.68
N LEU A 82 -5.92 15.74 -6.66
CA LEU A 82 -5.04 16.74 -6.07
C LEU A 82 -3.76 16.13 -5.47
N ALA A 83 -3.71 14.82 -5.19
CA ALA A 83 -2.50 14.14 -4.74
C ALA A 83 -1.32 14.38 -5.70
N GLU A 84 -1.56 14.31 -7.02
CA GLU A 84 -0.49 14.48 -8.03
C GLU A 84 0.02 15.93 -8.13
N SER A 85 -0.65 16.88 -7.48
CA SER A 85 -0.24 18.30 -7.45
C SER A 85 0.51 18.72 -6.18
N VAL A 86 0.55 17.85 -5.15
CA VAL A 86 1.17 18.19 -3.85
C VAL A 86 2.68 18.35 -3.96
N PHE A 87 3.31 17.58 -4.84
CA PHE A 87 4.74 17.62 -5.12
C PHE A 87 4.95 17.93 -6.62
N PRO A 88 4.96 19.20 -7.02
CA PRO A 88 4.96 19.58 -8.44
C PRO A 88 6.24 19.17 -9.19
N ASP A 89 7.35 19.00 -8.46
CA ASP A 89 8.63 18.59 -9.02
C ASP A 89 8.77 17.06 -9.15
N GLU A 90 7.77 16.30 -8.67
CA GLU A 90 7.78 14.83 -8.66
C GLU A 90 6.70 14.27 -9.59
N ASP A 91 7.00 13.19 -10.33
CA ASP A 91 6.03 12.50 -11.19
C ASP A 91 5.23 11.43 -10.42
N TYR A 92 4.68 11.83 -9.27
CA TYR A 92 3.82 10.94 -8.48
C TYR A 92 2.48 10.71 -9.16
N LYS A 93 1.99 9.48 -9.05
CA LYS A 93 0.72 9.06 -9.65
C LYS A 93 -0.16 8.33 -8.64
N ILE A 94 -1.45 8.63 -8.63
CA ILE A 94 -2.41 8.05 -7.66
C ILE A 94 -2.55 6.54 -7.80
N HIS A 95 -2.33 6.02 -9.01
CA HIS A 95 -2.41 4.58 -9.25
C HIS A 95 -1.16 3.82 -8.78
N LYS A 96 0.01 4.47 -8.66
CA LYS A 96 1.26 3.84 -8.22
C LYS A 96 1.22 3.55 -6.72
N ASN A 97 1.91 2.49 -6.29
CA ASN A 97 2.06 2.14 -4.88
C ASN A 97 2.92 3.18 -4.12
N ILE A 98 3.00 3.10 -2.79
CA ILE A 98 3.80 4.01 -1.96
C ILE A 98 5.03 3.28 -1.43
N LEU A 99 6.21 3.87 -1.65
CA LEU A 99 7.45 3.47 -1.02
C LEU A 99 7.94 4.66 -0.19
N LEU A 100 7.76 4.59 1.13
CA LEU A 100 8.17 5.63 2.05
C LEU A 100 9.57 5.32 2.58
N VAL A 101 10.55 6.15 2.23
CA VAL A 101 11.96 6.00 2.62
C VAL A 101 12.40 7.11 3.56
N GLY A 102 13.48 6.90 4.30
CA GLY A 102 14.08 7.92 5.18
C GLY A 102 14.76 7.31 6.39
N GLU A 103 15.44 8.12 7.19
CA GLU A 103 16.22 7.65 8.33
C GLU A 103 15.36 6.97 9.42
N PRO A 104 15.93 6.05 10.23
CA PRO A 104 15.23 5.45 11.36
C PRO A 104 14.65 6.51 12.32
N GLY A 105 13.41 6.29 12.75
CA GLY A 105 12.74 7.18 13.72
C GLY A 105 12.00 8.37 13.11
N THR A 106 12.06 8.61 11.80
CA THR A 106 11.32 9.73 11.14
C THR A 106 9.80 9.61 11.18
N GLY A 107 9.25 8.44 11.55
CA GLY A 107 7.81 8.21 11.73
C GLY A 107 7.12 7.42 10.61
N LYS A 108 7.87 6.90 9.63
CA LYS A 108 7.32 6.18 8.45
C LYS A 108 6.29 5.10 8.79
N THR A 109 6.67 4.16 9.66
CA THR A 109 5.81 3.03 10.07
C THR A 109 4.58 3.50 10.83
N MET A 110 4.72 4.48 11.72
CA MET A 110 3.60 5.07 12.46
C MET A 110 2.63 5.81 11.54
N LEU A 111 3.14 6.55 10.56
CA LEU A 111 2.34 7.26 9.58
C LEU A 111 1.52 6.30 8.71
N MET A 112 2.09 5.17 8.29
CA MET A 112 1.32 4.12 7.60
C MET A 112 0.29 3.43 8.52
N GLN A 113 0.57 3.28 9.82
CA GLN A 113 -0.40 2.75 10.79
C GLN A 113 -1.58 3.71 10.99
N VAL A 114 -1.31 5.01 11.14
CA VAL A 114 -2.35 6.04 11.22
C VAL A 114 -3.27 6.01 10.00
N PHE A 115 -2.71 5.89 8.79
CA PHE A 115 -3.53 5.76 7.59
C PHE A 115 -4.30 4.45 7.50
N ALA A 116 -3.75 3.33 7.96
CA ALA A 116 -4.48 2.06 8.01
C ALA A 116 -5.74 2.19 8.89
N ASP A 117 -5.62 2.79 10.08
CA ASP A 117 -6.74 3.03 10.98
C ASP A 117 -7.75 4.03 10.42
N TYR A 118 -7.27 5.11 9.79
CA TYR A 118 -8.12 6.10 9.13
C TYR A 118 -8.98 5.46 8.04
N LEU A 119 -8.37 4.62 7.20
CA LEU A 119 -9.09 3.96 6.10
C LEU A 119 -10.09 2.92 6.63
N GLN A 120 -9.75 2.21 7.69
CA GLN A 120 -10.68 1.30 8.35
C GLN A 120 -11.86 2.05 8.96
N ALA A 121 -11.61 3.11 9.73
CA ALA A 121 -12.65 3.91 10.39
C ALA A 121 -13.60 4.57 9.38
N THR A 122 -13.10 4.93 8.21
CA THR A 122 -13.89 5.51 7.12
C THR A 122 -14.51 4.48 6.19
N ASN A 123 -14.30 3.17 6.40
CA ASN A 123 -14.70 2.09 5.51
C ASN A 123 -14.29 2.39 4.05
N ASN A 124 -13.02 2.73 3.85
CA ASN A 124 -12.46 3.09 2.55
C ASN A 124 -11.97 1.84 1.81
N ASP A 125 -12.28 1.73 0.51
CA ASP A 125 -11.90 0.58 -0.33
C ASP A 125 -10.38 0.38 -0.46
N ASN A 126 -9.60 1.44 -0.25
CA ASN A 126 -8.14 1.41 -0.24
C ASN A 126 -7.55 0.98 1.12
N GLN A 127 -8.38 0.56 2.08
CA GLN A 127 -7.89 0.01 3.36
C GLN A 127 -6.83 -1.07 3.13
N PHE A 128 -5.81 -1.09 3.99
CA PHE A 128 -4.69 -2.02 3.90
C PHE A 128 -4.27 -2.52 5.28
N THR A 129 -3.63 -3.68 5.30
CA THR A 129 -3.05 -4.25 6.51
C THR A 129 -1.55 -4.01 6.55
N SER A 130 -1.07 -3.42 7.63
CA SER A 130 0.37 -3.30 7.89
C SER A 130 0.92 -4.62 8.43
N ILE A 131 2.00 -5.12 7.82
CA ILE A 131 2.74 -6.29 8.27
C ILE A 131 4.22 -5.94 8.43
N SER A 132 4.88 -6.51 9.43
CA SER A 132 6.34 -6.38 9.56
C SER A 132 7.08 -7.49 8.85
N MET A 133 8.35 -7.23 8.49
CA MET A 133 9.22 -8.28 7.97
C MET A 133 9.30 -9.50 8.90
N THR A 134 9.37 -9.27 10.21
CA THR A 134 9.39 -10.34 11.21
C THR A 134 8.12 -11.20 11.17
N GLN A 135 6.95 -10.59 10.97
CA GLN A 135 5.69 -11.35 10.84
C GLN A 135 5.66 -12.20 9.57
N LEU A 136 6.12 -11.66 8.44
CA LEU A 136 6.24 -12.40 7.19
C LEU A 136 7.20 -13.59 7.35
N MET A 137 8.38 -13.35 7.91
CA MET A 137 9.40 -14.38 8.11
C MET A 137 8.95 -15.45 9.11
N ASN A 138 8.32 -15.07 10.22
CA ASN A 138 7.82 -16.03 11.20
C ASN A 138 6.72 -16.91 10.62
N TYR A 139 5.81 -16.33 9.83
CA TYR A 139 4.80 -17.11 9.13
C TYR A 139 5.45 -18.12 8.19
N GLN A 140 6.44 -17.68 7.40
CA GLN A 140 7.13 -18.59 6.50
C GLN A 140 7.84 -19.74 7.26
N LYS A 141 8.53 -19.43 8.35
CA LYS A 141 9.20 -20.46 9.17
C LYS A 141 8.25 -21.52 9.72
N VAL A 142 7.03 -21.13 10.07
CA VAL A 142 6.04 -22.03 10.66
C VAL A 142 5.29 -22.84 9.61
N PHE A 143 4.96 -22.23 8.46
CA PHE A 143 4.05 -22.83 7.48
C PHE A 143 4.73 -23.30 6.19
N GLY A 144 5.93 -22.81 5.86
CA GLY A 144 6.66 -23.20 4.65
C GLY A 144 6.21 -22.49 3.36
N HIS A 145 5.23 -21.59 3.44
CA HIS A 145 4.84 -20.65 2.38
C HIS A 145 4.49 -19.24 2.93
N ILE A 146 4.23 -18.28 2.02
CA ILE A 146 3.87 -16.87 2.36
C ILE A 146 2.41 -16.50 2.03
N ASP A 147 1.56 -17.47 1.70
CA ASP A 147 0.27 -17.22 1.05
C ASP A 147 -0.70 -16.36 1.84
N LYS A 148 -0.65 -16.39 3.18
CA LYS A 148 -1.46 -15.50 4.03
C LYS A 148 -1.30 -14.01 3.66
N TYR A 149 -0.12 -13.61 3.21
CA TYR A 149 0.20 -12.21 2.88
C TYR A 149 0.28 -11.95 1.37
N THR A 150 0.18 -12.98 0.53
CA THR A 150 0.08 -12.83 -0.92
C THR A 150 -1.37 -13.06 -1.36
N TYR A 151 -1.74 -14.31 -1.63
CA TYR A 151 -3.01 -14.70 -2.24
C TYR A 151 -4.15 -14.86 -1.24
N ASN A 152 -3.84 -14.96 0.06
CA ASN A 152 -4.79 -15.15 1.15
C ASN A 152 -5.78 -16.28 0.84
N GLU A 153 -5.23 -17.48 0.63
CA GLU A 153 -6.00 -18.67 0.29
C GLU A 153 -7.00 -19.01 1.41
N LEU A 154 -8.28 -19.08 1.05
CA LEU A 154 -9.34 -19.47 1.97
C LEU A 154 -9.42 -21.00 2.02
N LYS A 155 -8.99 -21.61 3.14
CA LYS A 155 -9.17 -23.06 3.36
C LYS A 155 -10.65 -23.42 3.24
N GLY A 156 -11.00 -24.26 2.26
CA GLY A 156 -12.36 -24.78 2.09
C GLY A 156 -13.32 -23.89 1.28
N ALA A 157 -12.84 -22.97 0.45
CA ALA A 157 -13.69 -22.13 -0.39
C ALA A 157 -14.41 -22.93 -1.50
N SER A 158 -15.52 -23.58 -1.14
CA SER A 158 -16.57 -23.91 -2.10
C SER A 158 -17.38 -22.63 -2.42
N ARG A 159 -17.47 -22.29 -3.70
CA ARG A 159 -18.44 -21.40 -4.36
C ARG A 159 -18.24 -19.88 -4.25
N GLN A 160 -18.01 -19.32 -5.45
CA GLN A 160 -18.69 -18.15 -6.04
C GLN A 160 -18.12 -16.73 -5.87
N GLU A 161 -17.15 -16.46 -4.99
CA GLU A 161 -16.66 -15.06 -4.83
C GLU A 161 -15.19 -14.82 -5.22
N ALA A 162 -14.34 -15.85 -5.17
CA ALA A 162 -12.97 -15.80 -5.70
C ALA A 162 -12.92 -16.63 -6.98
N PHE A 163 -12.54 -16.03 -8.11
CA PHE A 163 -12.47 -16.71 -9.40
C PHE A 163 -11.56 -17.95 -9.35
N ASP A 164 -10.54 -17.93 -8.45
CA ASP A 164 -9.53 -18.99 -8.30
C ASP A 164 -9.28 -19.42 -6.83
N GLY A 165 -10.19 -19.12 -5.88
CA GLY A 165 -10.02 -19.49 -4.45
C GLY A 165 -9.08 -18.58 -3.63
N VAL A 166 -8.56 -17.51 -4.23
CA VAL A 166 -7.68 -16.50 -3.62
C VAL A 166 -8.44 -15.21 -3.30
N ASN A 167 -8.15 -14.56 -2.17
CA ASN A 167 -8.77 -13.28 -1.78
C ASN A 167 -7.72 -12.27 -1.28
N PRO A 168 -6.83 -11.78 -2.17
CA PRO A 168 -5.79 -10.85 -1.79
C PRO A 168 -6.37 -9.51 -1.32
N TYR A 169 -5.71 -8.88 -0.34
CA TYR A 169 -6.04 -7.58 0.22
C TYR A 169 -4.87 -6.61 0.08
N ASN A 170 -5.11 -5.30 0.23
CA ASN A 170 -4.02 -4.31 0.17
C ASN A 170 -3.11 -4.47 1.41
N ILE A 171 -1.80 -4.30 1.25
CA ILE A 171 -0.83 -4.49 2.33
C ILE A 171 0.13 -3.31 2.41
N CYS A 172 0.66 -3.02 3.60
CA CYS A 172 1.89 -2.25 3.78
C CYS A 172 2.96 -3.14 4.43
N LEU A 173 4.07 -3.39 3.75
CA LEU A 173 5.22 -4.10 4.31
C LEU A 173 6.15 -3.07 4.99
N ASN A 174 6.23 -3.15 6.31
CA ASN A 174 7.02 -2.22 7.09
C ASN A 174 8.48 -2.68 7.22
N ASP A 175 9.37 -1.69 7.17
CA ASP A 175 10.78 -1.81 7.48
C ASP A 175 11.57 -2.79 6.58
N LEU A 176 11.34 -2.69 5.27
CA LEU A 176 12.11 -3.41 4.26
C LEU A 176 13.61 -3.03 4.34
N GLY A 177 14.50 -4.01 4.33
CA GLY A 177 15.95 -3.80 4.35
C GLY A 177 16.60 -3.70 5.73
N ILE A 178 15.90 -3.99 6.83
CA ILE A 178 16.54 -4.15 8.16
C ILE A 178 17.40 -5.41 8.18
N ALA A 179 18.48 -5.41 8.99
CA ALA A 179 19.46 -6.48 9.17
C ALA A 179 18.88 -7.90 9.42
N THR A 180 17.61 -8.00 9.80
CA THR A 180 16.87 -9.26 9.89
C THR A 180 16.81 -10.04 8.58
N GLU A 181 16.92 -9.38 7.42
CA GLU A 181 17.02 -10.04 6.11
C GLU A 181 18.32 -10.85 5.94
N GLN A 182 19.39 -10.52 6.67
CA GLN A 182 20.69 -11.19 6.57
C GLN A 182 20.78 -12.47 7.41
N GLN A 183 19.76 -12.79 8.21
CA GLN A 183 19.71 -14.02 8.99
C GLN A 183 19.36 -15.21 8.08
N LYS A 184 20.01 -16.37 8.30
CA LYS A 184 19.64 -17.63 7.62
C LYS A 184 18.62 -18.38 8.46
N SER A 185 17.64 -19.01 7.81
CA SER A 185 16.68 -19.89 8.48
C SER A 185 16.56 -21.19 7.68
N PHE A 186 16.93 -22.32 8.29
CA PHE A 186 16.82 -23.67 7.70
C PHE A 186 17.37 -23.79 6.26
N GLY A 187 18.48 -23.10 5.95
CA GLY A 187 19.14 -23.14 4.63
C GLY A 187 18.61 -22.15 3.60
N THR A 188 17.41 -21.59 3.78
CA THR A 188 16.87 -20.52 2.92
C THR A 188 17.37 -19.15 3.38
N GLN A 189 17.80 -18.32 2.43
CA GLN A 189 18.14 -16.93 2.73
C GLN A 189 16.84 -16.13 2.88
N LEU A 190 16.63 -15.43 3.99
CA LEU A 190 15.41 -14.65 4.23
C LEU A 190 15.23 -13.50 3.21
N THR A 191 16.31 -13.11 2.54
CA THR A 191 16.27 -12.25 1.36
C THR A 191 15.40 -12.83 0.23
N GLN A 192 15.46 -14.15 -0.02
CA GLN A 192 14.66 -14.80 -1.07
C GLN A 192 13.17 -14.75 -0.78
N VAL A 193 12.76 -14.92 0.48
CA VAL A 193 11.35 -14.83 0.90
C VAL A 193 10.81 -13.41 0.67
N THR A 194 11.64 -12.40 0.91
CA THR A 194 11.28 -11.00 0.69
C THR A 194 11.12 -10.72 -0.81
N ASP A 195 12.07 -11.20 -1.62
CA ASP A 195 12.03 -11.01 -3.06
C ASP A 195 10.80 -11.71 -3.66
N GLU A 196 10.53 -12.96 -3.26
CA GLU A 196 9.34 -13.74 -3.66
C GLU A 196 8.03 -13.02 -3.29
N PHE A 197 7.95 -12.48 -2.07
CA PHE A 197 6.82 -11.67 -1.65
C PHE A 197 6.61 -10.46 -2.56
N LEU A 198 7.66 -9.71 -2.89
CA LEU A 198 7.58 -8.55 -3.77
C LEU A 198 7.20 -8.94 -5.21
N PHE A 199 7.71 -10.08 -5.71
CA PHE A 199 7.32 -10.63 -6.99
C PHE A 199 5.81 -10.96 -7.03
N ALA A 200 5.31 -11.68 -6.03
CA ALA A 200 3.91 -12.07 -5.94
C ALA A 200 2.99 -10.85 -5.77
N ARG A 201 3.36 -9.88 -4.91
CA ARG A 201 2.56 -8.67 -4.70
C ARG A 201 2.48 -7.78 -5.94
N TYR A 202 3.54 -7.72 -6.74
CA TYR A 202 3.50 -7.06 -8.04
C TYR A 202 2.47 -7.72 -8.97
N GLU A 203 2.48 -9.05 -9.09
CA GLU A 203 1.53 -9.79 -9.92
C GLU A 203 0.08 -9.63 -9.43
N ILE A 204 -0.11 -9.70 -8.11
CA ILE A 204 -1.40 -9.44 -7.46
C ILE A 204 -1.91 -8.03 -7.75
N TYR A 205 -1.04 -7.03 -7.71
CA TYR A 205 -1.41 -5.65 -8.07
C TYR A 205 -1.83 -5.55 -9.54
N GLN A 206 -1.09 -6.18 -10.46
CA GLN A 206 -1.40 -6.17 -11.89
C GLN A 206 -2.71 -6.92 -12.22
N GLN A 207 -3.00 -8.02 -11.53
CA GLN A 207 -4.16 -8.88 -11.80
C GLN A 207 -5.43 -8.42 -11.08
N TYR A 208 -5.30 -8.05 -9.79
CA TYR A 208 -6.44 -7.80 -8.89
C TYR A 208 -6.54 -6.34 -8.41
N GLY A 209 -5.57 -5.48 -8.75
CA GLY A 209 -5.52 -4.10 -8.30
C GLY A 209 -5.23 -3.93 -6.80
N LYS A 210 -4.79 -4.99 -6.11
CA LYS A 210 -4.52 -4.94 -4.67
C LYS A 210 -3.15 -4.33 -4.41
N ARG A 211 -3.16 -3.13 -3.84
CA ARG A 211 -1.97 -2.30 -3.60
C ARG A 211 -1.04 -2.92 -2.57
N TYR A 212 0.25 -2.64 -2.69
CA TYR A 212 1.27 -3.05 -1.74
C TYR A 212 2.23 -1.90 -1.49
N HIS A 213 2.14 -1.32 -0.30
CA HIS A 213 2.96 -0.22 0.15
C HIS A 213 4.15 -0.73 0.93
N ILE A 214 5.20 0.07 1.03
CA ILE A 214 6.43 -0.31 1.67
C ILE A 214 6.96 0.88 2.48
N THR A 215 7.49 0.60 3.67
CA THR A 215 8.38 1.52 4.36
C THR A 215 9.79 0.94 4.42
N SER A 216 10.82 1.77 4.28
CA SER A 216 12.22 1.31 4.31
C SER A 216 13.17 2.37 4.86
N ASN A 217 14.25 1.93 5.50
CA ASN A 217 15.37 2.79 5.88
C ASN A 217 16.51 2.79 4.84
N LEU A 218 16.36 2.02 3.75
CA LEU A 218 17.37 1.97 2.70
C LEU A 218 17.33 3.24 1.84
N THR A 219 18.51 3.76 1.48
CA THR A 219 18.62 4.77 0.44
C THR A 219 18.31 4.19 -0.93
N VAL A 220 17.98 5.03 -1.92
CA VAL A 220 17.78 4.57 -3.31
C VAL A 220 19.00 3.79 -3.85
N LYS A 221 20.21 4.18 -3.42
CA LYS A 221 21.45 3.47 -3.78
C LYS A 221 21.52 2.09 -3.15
N ASP A 222 21.17 1.96 -1.87
CA ASP A 222 21.19 0.69 -1.16
C ASP A 222 20.10 -0.26 -1.69
N PHE A 223 18.93 0.28 -2.04
CA PHE A 223 17.88 -0.45 -2.75
C PHE A 223 18.41 -1.09 -4.05
N LYS A 224 19.07 -0.32 -4.91
CA LYS A 224 19.64 -0.82 -6.18
C LYS A 224 20.74 -1.87 -5.97
N LYS A 225 21.43 -1.82 -4.83
CA LYS A 225 22.45 -2.82 -4.47
C LYS A 225 21.83 -4.10 -3.91
N ARG A 226 20.73 -3.98 -3.16
CA ARG A 226 20.03 -5.10 -2.51
C ARG A 226 19.22 -5.94 -3.49
N PHE A 227 18.62 -5.30 -4.50
CA PHE A 227 17.68 -5.96 -5.39
C PHE A 227 18.22 -6.10 -6.81
N GLU A 228 17.92 -7.23 -7.43
CA GLU A 228 18.28 -7.50 -8.82
C GLU A 228 17.55 -6.56 -9.79
N ALA A 229 18.12 -6.38 -10.98
CA ALA A 229 17.63 -5.43 -11.98
C ALA A 229 16.13 -5.59 -12.31
N ARG A 230 15.62 -6.83 -12.30
CA ARG A 230 14.21 -7.12 -12.57
C ARG A 230 13.28 -6.55 -11.50
N LEU A 231 13.66 -6.63 -10.23
CA LEU A 231 12.85 -6.09 -9.13
C LEU A 231 12.98 -4.56 -9.06
N VAL A 232 14.17 -4.02 -9.35
CA VAL A 232 14.41 -2.58 -9.51
C VAL A 232 13.47 -1.97 -10.56
N ASP A 233 13.28 -2.64 -11.69
CA ASP A 233 12.34 -2.18 -12.72
C ASP A 233 10.88 -2.15 -12.22
N ARG A 234 10.47 -3.18 -11.45
CA ARG A 234 9.13 -3.23 -10.85
C ARG A 234 8.90 -2.12 -9.82
N PHE A 235 9.94 -1.64 -9.15
CA PHE A 235 9.80 -0.50 -8.23
C PHE A 235 9.42 0.81 -8.95
N LYS A 236 9.48 0.91 -10.28
CA LYS A 236 8.91 2.04 -11.03
C LYS A 236 7.38 2.16 -10.87
N SER A 237 6.71 1.12 -10.39
CA SER A 237 5.29 1.17 -10.02
C SER A 237 5.03 1.85 -8.68
N PHE A 238 6.03 2.49 -8.06
CA PHE A 238 5.91 3.19 -6.79
C PHE A 238 6.13 4.69 -6.94
N ASN A 239 5.41 5.46 -6.14
CA ASN A 239 5.79 6.79 -5.71
C ASN A 239 6.79 6.61 -4.57
N VAL A 240 8.06 6.95 -4.82
CA VAL A 240 9.12 6.89 -3.82
C VAL A 240 9.15 8.22 -3.08
N ILE A 241 8.65 8.24 -1.85
CA ILE A 241 8.51 9.45 -1.04
C ILE A 241 9.56 9.42 0.05
N GLU A 242 10.40 10.45 0.11
CA GLU A 242 11.38 10.60 1.17
C GLU A 242 10.80 11.37 2.35
N LEU A 243 10.83 10.76 3.54
CA LEU A 243 10.43 11.38 4.79
C LEU A 243 11.68 11.88 5.51
N HIS A 244 11.86 13.20 5.45
CA HIS A 244 12.95 13.89 6.14
C HIS A 244 12.61 14.19 7.61
N GLY A 245 13.59 14.73 8.33
CA GLY A 245 13.50 15.11 9.74
C GLY A 245 14.34 14.22 10.66
N GLY A 246 14.50 14.63 11.92
CA GLY A 246 15.16 13.83 12.93
C GLY A 246 14.28 12.69 13.46
N SER A 247 14.85 11.88 14.36
CA SER A 247 14.06 10.89 15.10
C SER A 247 12.96 11.59 15.89
N ARG A 248 11.72 11.13 15.72
CA ARG A 248 10.53 11.60 16.45
C ARG A 248 10.24 10.80 17.71
N ARG A 249 11.04 9.76 17.99
CA ARG A 249 11.00 8.98 19.23
C ARG A 249 11.65 9.81 20.33
N ARG A 250 10.97 9.96 21.47
CA ARG A 250 11.53 10.55 22.69
C ARG A 250 12.21 9.50 23.54
#